data_AF-A0A1F6PGN1-F1
#
_entry.id   AF-A0A1F6PGN1-F1
#
_cell.length_a   1.000
_cell.length_b   1.000
_cell.length_c   1.000
_cell.angle_alpha   90.00
_cell.angle_beta   90.00
_cell.angle_gamma   90.00
#
_symmetry.space_group_name_H-M   'P 1'
#
loop_
_entity.id
_entity.type
_entity.pdbx_description
1 polymer ?
#
loop_
_entity_poly.entity_id
_entity_poly.type
_entity_poly.pdbx_seq_one_letter_code
_entity_poly.pdbx_strand_id
1 'polypeptide(L)'
;MSFKPSSEEQKWAKIIDLDTRKRMKEDSGQKIQDFIPDIVPVQCPNDRILLETVELDDTGIIINKCSYCGGIWIDRINIERLFHSSKKSEVLLTYLAKILNIEISEL
;
A
#
# COMPACT_ATOMS: atom_id res chain seq x y z
N MET A 1 -55.73 -23.50 -2.28
CA MET A 1 -55.31 -23.88 -0.91
C MET A 1 -54.00 -23.17 -0.62
N SER A 2 -53.94 -22.34 0.42
CA SER A 2 -52.71 -21.62 0.76
C SER A 2 -51.83 -22.50 1.64
N PHE A 3 -50.65 -22.87 1.15
CA PHE A 3 -49.64 -23.56 1.93
C PHE A 3 -49.16 -22.63 3.05
N LYS A 4 -49.45 -22.99 4.31
CA LYS A 4 -48.97 -22.27 5.48
C LYS A 4 -47.84 -23.08 6.10
N PRO A 5 -46.59 -22.58 6.09
CA PRO A 5 -45.46 -23.32 6.63
C PRO A 5 -45.68 -23.68 8.10
N SER A 6 -45.22 -24.87 8.48
CA SER A 6 -45.31 -25.40 9.83
C SER A 6 -44.58 -24.48 10.82
N SER A 7 -44.95 -24.55 12.10
CA SER A 7 -44.31 -23.78 13.16
C SER A 7 -42.81 -24.07 13.28
N GLU A 8 -42.36 -25.24 12.82
CA GLU A 8 -40.94 -25.60 12.77
C GLU A 8 -40.26 -24.95 11.58
N GLU A 9 -40.88 -24.96 10.40
CA GLU A 9 -40.35 -24.27 9.20
C GLU A 9 -40.19 -22.75 9.42
N GLN A 10 -41.10 -22.14 10.18
CA GLN A 10 -40.99 -20.73 10.58
C GLN A 10 -39.80 -20.47 11.53
N LYS A 11 -39.50 -21.42 12.43
CA LYS A 11 -38.33 -21.34 13.32
C LYS A 11 -37.04 -21.51 12.53
N TRP A 12 -36.98 -22.46 11.61
CA TRP A 12 -35.83 -22.66 10.73
C TRP A 12 -35.55 -21.43 9.86
N ALA A 13 -36.57 -20.83 9.26
CA ALA A 13 -36.43 -19.58 8.49
C ALA A 13 -35.85 -18.43 9.32
N LYS A 14 -36.25 -18.32 10.59
CA LYS A 14 -35.72 -17.31 11.53
C LYS A 14 -34.25 -17.57 11.90
N ILE A 15 -33.85 -18.83 12.08
CA ILE A 15 -32.46 -19.20 12.37
C ILE A 15 -31.56 -18.90 11.16
N ILE A 16 -32.03 -19.21 9.95
CA ILE A 16 -31.29 -18.94 8.71
C ILE A 16 -31.11 -17.43 8.50
N ASP A 17 -32.15 -16.61 8.72
CA ASP A 17 -32.05 -15.15 8.62
C ASP A 17 -31.05 -14.58 9.67
N LEU A 18 -31.06 -15.11 10.89
CA LEU A 18 -30.11 -14.72 11.94
C LEU A 18 -28.66 -15.15 11.62
N ASP A 19 -28.46 -16.35 11.09
CA ASP A 19 -27.14 -16.86 10.68
C ASP A 19 -26.60 -16.05 9.50
N THR A 20 -27.45 -15.75 8.51
CA THR A 20 -27.13 -14.91 7.36
C THR A 20 -26.70 -13.51 7.81
N ARG A 21 -27.44 -12.90 8.77
CA ARG A 21 -27.09 -11.59 9.32
C ARG A 21 -25.80 -11.60 10.13
N LYS A 22 -25.47 -12.70 10.81
CA LYS A 22 -24.19 -12.86 11.54
C LYS A 22 -23.02 -12.94 10.56
N ARG A 23 -23.11 -13.80 9.54
CA ARG A 23 -22.08 -13.90 8.49
C ARG A 23 -21.83 -12.57 7.78
N MET A 24 -22.90 -11.83 7.45
CA MET A 24 -22.76 -10.50 6.85
C MET A 24 -22.03 -9.49 7.77
N LYS A 25 -22.21 -9.58 9.09
CA LYS A 25 -21.49 -8.72 10.06
C LYS A 25 -20.05 -9.18 10.29
N GLU A 26 -19.78 -10.47 10.20
CA GLU A 26 -18.45 -11.07 10.37
C GLU A 26 -17.57 -10.83 9.13
N ASP A 27 -18.13 -10.93 7.91
CA ASP A 27 -17.46 -10.55 6.66
C ASP A 27 -17.24 -9.03 6.51
N SER A 28 -17.98 -8.21 7.26
CA SER A 28 -17.75 -6.76 7.33
C SER A 28 -16.50 -6.38 8.15
N GLY A 29 -15.77 -7.37 8.68
CA GLY A 29 -14.63 -7.18 9.59
C GLY A 29 -13.25 -7.37 8.95
N GLN A 30 -13.13 -7.89 7.73
CA GLN A 30 -11.86 -7.85 7.02
C GLN A 30 -11.81 -6.57 6.21
N LYS A 31 -11.53 -5.47 6.93
CA LYS A 31 -10.89 -4.31 6.33
C LYS A 31 -9.65 -4.83 5.61
N ILE A 32 -9.78 -5.06 4.31
CA ILE A 32 -8.70 -4.73 3.39
C ILE A 32 -8.47 -3.27 3.71
N GLN A 33 -7.49 -3.04 4.59
CA GLN A 33 -6.88 -1.75 4.70
C GLN A 33 -6.25 -1.60 3.33
N ASP A 34 -7.03 -1.02 2.42
CA ASP A 34 -6.54 -0.37 1.24
C ASP A 34 -5.39 0.49 1.74
N PHE A 35 -4.19 -0.08 1.62
CA PHE A 35 -2.92 0.55 1.88
C PHE A 35 -2.73 1.53 0.73
N ILE A 36 -3.60 2.53 0.68
CA ILE A 36 -3.35 3.78 0.03
C ILE A 36 -2.66 4.54 1.16
N PRO A 37 -1.32 4.47 1.31
CA PRO A 37 -0.68 5.44 2.19
C PRO A 37 -1.15 6.79 1.67
N ASP A 38 -1.78 7.58 2.54
CA ASP A 38 -2.13 8.96 2.24
C ASP A 38 -0.93 9.55 1.51
N ILE A 39 -1.06 9.80 0.21
CA ILE A 39 -0.05 10.49 -0.56
C ILE A 39 -0.21 11.94 -0.15
N VAL A 40 0.13 12.23 1.11
CA VAL A 40 0.26 13.59 1.59
C VAL A 40 1.37 14.17 0.74
N PRO A 41 1.10 15.22 -0.04
CA PRO A 41 2.12 15.81 -0.88
C PRO A 41 3.27 16.27 0.02
N VAL A 42 4.39 15.56 -0.06
CA VAL A 42 5.57 15.88 0.74
C VAL A 42 6.21 17.11 0.11
N GLN A 43 6.47 18.13 0.93
CA GLN A 43 7.24 19.29 0.52
C GLN A 43 8.71 19.10 0.83
N CYS A 44 9.58 19.62 -0.03
CA CYS A 44 11.00 19.71 0.27
C CYS A 44 11.22 20.58 1.52
N PRO A 45 11.91 20.10 2.57
CA PRO A 45 12.19 20.89 3.76
C PRO A 45 13.11 22.10 3.49
N ASN A 46 13.90 22.05 2.42
CA ASN A 46 14.78 23.16 2.03
C ASN A 46 14.05 24.20 1.17
N ASP A 47 13.40 23.74 0.09
CA ASP A 47 12.85 24.65 -0.93
C ASP A 47 11.35 24.89 -0.77
N ARG A 48 10.66 24.10 0.07
CA ARG A 48 9.21 24.12 0.31
C ARG A 48 8.34 23.91 -0.93
N ILE A 49 8.91 23.31 -1.98
CA ILE A 49 8.18 22.90 -3.18
C ILE A 49 7.68 21.46 -3.05
N LEU A 50 6.67 21.11 -3.85
CA LEU A 50 6.16 19.74 -3.94
C LEU A 50 7.24 18.82 -4.52
N LEU A 51 7.44 17.67 -3.89
CA LEU A 51 8.31 16.62 -4.41
C LEU A 51 7.62 15.87 -5.55
N GLU A 52 8.42 15.44 -6.52
CA GLU A 52 8.02 14.59 -7.63
C GLU A 52 8.14 13.12 -7.23
N THR A 53 7.06 12.35 -7.36
CA THR A 53 7.05 10.91 -7.08
C THR A 53 7.56 10.14 -8.30
N VAL A 54 8.58 9.31 -8.08
CA VAL A 54 9.20 8.46 -9.11
C VAL A 54 9.19 7.02 -8.62
N GLU A 55 8.76 6.10 -9.50
CA GLU A 55 8.92 4.67 -9.28
C GLU A 55 10.20 4.17 -9.97
N LEU A 56 10.97 3.34 -9.27
CA LEU A 56 12.25 2.83 -9.78
C LEU A 56 12.05 1.54 -10.58
N ASP A 57 12.25 1.60 -11.90
CA ASP A 57 12.32 0.46 -12.84
C ASP A 57 11.35 -0.71 -12.52
N ASP A 58 10.07 -0.40 -12.29
CA ASP A 58 9.00 -1.37 -11.98
C ASP A 58 9.26 -2.25 -10.74
N THR A 59 10.17 -1.83 -9.86
CA THR A 59 10.49 -2.56 -8.62
C THR A 59 9.40 -2.43 -7.55
N GLY A 60 8.40 -1.56 -7.74
CA GLY A 60 7.44 -1.16 -6.72
C GLY A 60 8.07 -0.34 -5.59
N ILE A 61 9.29 0.17 -5.78
CA ILE A 61 9.94 1.13 -4.87
C ILE A 61 9.61 2.54 -5.34
N ILE A 62 8.99 3.30 -4.46
CA ILE A 62 8.58 4.68 -4.69
C ILE A 62 9.55 5.60 -3.95
N ILE A 63 10.03 6.63 -4.64
CA ILE A 63 10.84 7.70 -4.07
C ILE A 63 10.22 9.06 -4.41
N ASN A 64 10.51 10.07 -3.60
CA ASN A 64 10.11 11.45 -3.85
C ASN A 64 11.36 12.31 -4.05
N LYS A 65 11.43 13.05 -5.15
CA LYS A 65 12.59 13.87 -5.53
C LYS A 65 12.23 15.35 -5.56
N CYS A 66 13.10 16.21 -5.06
CA CYS A 66 12.97 17.65 -5.26
C CYS A 66 13.53 18.03 -6.65
N SER A 67 12.71 18.68 -7.47
CA SER A 67 13.14 19.15 -8.80
C SER A 67 14.13 20.32 -8.76
N TYR A 68 14.22 21.02 -7.61
CA TYR A 68 15.09 22.19 -7.44
C TYR A 68 16.44 21.85 -6.81
N CYS A 69 16.48 21.34 -5.57
CA CYS A 69 17.74 20.98 -4.92
C CYS A 69 18.26 19.57 -5.23
N GLY A 70 17.45 18.71 -5.86
CA GLY A 70 17.82 17.32 -6.16
C GLY A 70 17.76 16.37 -4.96
N GLY A 71 17.29 16.81 -3.79
CA GLY A 71 17.11 15.94 -2.62
C GLY A 71 16.16 14.76 -2.89
N ILE A 72 16.36 13.66 -2.17
CA ILE A 72 15.62 12.40 -2.34
C ILE A 72 15.06 11.96 -1.00
N TRP A 73 13.78 11.61 -0.99
CA TRP A 73 13.03 11.12 0.17
C TRP A 73 12.49 9.73 -0.12
N ILE A 74 12.73 8.82 0.81
CA ILE A 74 12.25 7.44 0.77
C ILE A 74 11.54 7.20 2.09
N ASP A 75 10.29 6.73 2.05
CA ASP A 75 9.58 6.39 3.27
C ASP A 75 10.12 5.08 3.88
N ARG A 76 9.80 4.88 5.16
CA ARG A 76 10.25 3.74 5.94
C ARG A 76 9.84 2.39 5.31
N ILE A 77 8.65 2.30 4.73
CA ILE A 77 8.13 1.05 4.16
C ILE A 77 8.91 0.69 2.89
N ASN A 78 9.18 1.67 2.03
CA ASN A 78 10.03 1.49 0.86
C ASN A 78 11.47 1.13 1.25
N ILE A 79 12.01 1.72 2.32
CA ILE A 79 13.31 1.32 2.87
C ILE A 79 13.30 -0.15 3.31
N GLU A 80 12.29 -0.58 4.06
CA GLU A 80 12.16 -1.99 4.48
C GLU A 80 12.09 -2.93 3.28
N ARG A 81 11.37 -2.57 2.21
CA ARG A 81 11.28 -3.38 0.99
C ARG A 81 12.62 -3.57 0.29
N LEU A 82 13.53 -2.60 0.37
CA LEU A 82 14.87 -2.72 -0.20
C LEU A 82 15.70 -3.81 0.52
N PHE A 83 15.58 -3.91 1.84
CA PHE A 83 16.32 -4.92 2.61
C PHE A 83 15.87 -6.36 2.34
N HIS A 84 14.67 -6.55 1.79
CA HIS A 84 14.14 -7.88 1.47
C HIS A 84 14.48 -8.35 0.05
N SER A 85 15.15 -7.52 -0.78
CA SER A 85 15.50 -7.89 -2.15
C SER A 85 16.76 -7.19 -2.66
N SER A 86 17.84 -7.97 -2.84
CA SER A 86 19.12 -7.47 -3.36
C SER A 86 19.00 -6.79 -4.73
N LYS A 87 18.07 -7.25 -5.58
CA LYS A 87 17.83 -6.65 -6.90
C LYS A 87 17.22 -5.25 -6.79
N LYS A 88 16.32 -5.01 -5.83
CA LYS A 88 15.72 -3.68 -5.62
C LYS A 88 16.74 -2.69 -5.08
N SER A 89 17.63 -3.14 -4.18
CA SER A 89 18.72 -2.31 -3.70
C SER A 89 19.70 -1.95 -4.82
N GLU A 90 20.03 -2.89 -5.71
CA GLU A 90 20.92 -2.63 -6.86
C GLU A 90 20.34 -1.54 -7.77
N VAL A 91 19.07 -1.65 -8.15
CA VAL A 91 18.37 -0.64 -8.97
C VAL A 91 18.41 0.74 -8.32
N LEU A 92 18.11 0.82 -7.01
CA LEU A 92 18.20 2.10 -6.28
C LEU A 92 19.63 2.65 -6.28
N LEU A 93 20.63 1.81 -6.04
CA LEU A 93 22.03 2.23 -6.03
C LEU A 93 22.45 2.79 -7.39
N THR A 94 22.07 2.13 -8.50
CA THR A 94 22.31 2.64 -9.86
C THR A 94 21.63 4.00 -10.09
N TYR A 95 20.37 4.14 -9.65
CA TYR A 95 19.65 5.41 -9.76
C TYR A 95 20.32 6.54 -8.96
N LEU A 96 20.72 6.28 -7.71
CA LEU A 96 21.40 7.24 -6.85
C LEU A 96 22.79 7.62 -7.41
N ALA A 97 23.57 6.64 -7.87
CA ALA A 97 24.86 6.85 -8.53
C ALA A 97 24.74 7.84 -9.70
N LYS A 98 23.71 7.66 -10.53
CA LYS A 98 23.45 8.53 -11.69
C LYS A 98 23.05 9.95 -11.30
N ILE A 99 22.21 10.12 -10.27
CA ILE A 99 21.73 11.45 -9.86
C ILE A 99 22.79 12.23 -9.09
N LEU A 100 23.48 11.56 -8.18
CA LEU A 100 24.48 12.19 -7.31
C LEU A 100 25.86 12.21 -7.95
N ASN A 101 26.01 11.61 -9.14
CA ASN A 101 27.28 11.45 -9.86
C ASN A 101 28.33 10.77 -8.97
N ILE A 102 27.92 9.70 -8.28
CA ILE A 102 28.75 8.89 -7.40
C ILE A 102 29.11 7.60 -8.12
N GLU A 103 30.39 7.23 -8.09
CA GLU A 103 30.85 5.91 -8.52
C GLU A 103 30.72 4.92 -7.36
N ILE A 104 30.02 3.80 -7.59
CA ILE A 104 29.89 2.71 -6.62
C ILE A 104 30.83 1.60 -7.07
N SER A 105 31.92 1.40 -6.33
CA SER A 105 32.84 0.29 -6.59
C SER A 105 32.39 -0.96 -5.81
N GLU A 106 32.38 -2.12 -6.47
CA GLU A 106 32.28 -3.41 -5.80
C GLU A 106 33.61 -3.72 -5.11
N LEU A 107 33.58 -4.04 -3.82
CA LEU A 107 34.73 -4.50 -3.03
C LEU A 107 34.92 -6.01 -3.16
#